data_AF-A0A6M0D1P3-F1
#
_entry.id   AF-A0A6M0D1P3-F1
#
_cell.length_a   1.000
_cell.length_b   1.000
_cell.length_c   1.000
_cell.angle_alpha   90.00
_cell.angle_beta   90.00
_cell.angle_gamma   90.00
#
_symmetry.space_group_name_H-M   'P 1'
#
loop_
_entity.id
_entity.type
_entity.pdbx_description
1 polymer ?
#
loop_
_entity_poly.entity_id
_entity_poly.type
_entity_poly.pdbx_seq_one_letter_code
_entity_poly.pdbx_strand_id
1 'polypeptide(L)'
;MGNSHANLFQGVPGLAELEGVVGLRVEDVPIGRPDEWGLDPGRAGVMSGFREVRVQSDLRLLAAVAKPGALPDLPTCLRHVGSFTFKDFDGQLYLVHRSNDGSLVYSLIHHEGEQVFIERPGWPWIHQRRLWNLADLVVALSAHGLKYHVL
;
A
#
# COMPACT_ATOMS: atom_id res chain seq x y z
N MET A 1 -9.70 17.21 1.46
CA MET A 1 -10.74 17.51 2.48
C MET A 1 -10.61 16.48 3.59
N GLY A 2 -10.74 16.89 4.86
CA GLY A 2 -10.56 16.02 6.02
C GLY A 2 -11.83 15.89 6.86
N ASN A 3 -11.88 14.88 7.73
CA ASN A 3 -13.06 14.50 8.53
C ASN A 3 -13.63 15.65 9.39
N SER A 4 -12.82 16.66 9.73
CA SER A 4 -13.22 17.85 10.49
C SER A 4 -14.22 18.79 9.77
N HIS A 5 -14.49 18.58 8.47
CA HIS A 5 -15.45 19.42 7.72
C HIS A 5 -16.78 18.72 7.44
N ALA A 6 -16.90 17.44 7.79
CA ALA A 6 -18.12 16.67 7.52
C ALA A 6 -19.27 17.06 8.48
N ASN A 7 -18.95 17.27 9.75
CA ASN A 7 -19.88 17.62 10.82
C ASN A 7 -19.34 18.79 11.65
N LEU A 8 -20.12 19.24 12.63
CA LEU A 8 -19.80 20.32 13.55
C LEU A 8 -18.45 20.04 14.22
N PHE A 9 -17.49 20.92 13.98
CA PHE A 9 -16.14 20.76 14.48
C PHE A 9 -15.67 22.06 15.12
N GLN A 10 -15.33 21.99 16.42
CA GLN A 10 -14.89 23.15 17.21
C GLN A 10 -15.86 24.35 17.16
N GLY A 11 -17.17 24.09 17.12
CA GLY A 11 -18.19 25.14 17.03
C GLY A 11 -18.36 25.75 15.64
N VAL A 12 -17.64 25.25 14.63
CA VAL A 12 -17.81 25.61 13.23
C VAL A 12 -18.71 24.57 12.56
N PRO A 13 -19.90 24.96 12.05
CA PRO A 13 -20.78 24.05 11.32
C PRO A 13 -20.05 23.38 10.14
N GLY A 14 -20.19 22.06 10.02
CA GLY A 14 -19.70 21.29 8.90
C GLY A 14 -20.76 21.14 7.81
N LEU A 15 -20.46 20.32 6.79
CA LEU A 15 -21.35 20.11 5.66
C LEU A 15 -22.71 19.50 6.08
N ALA A 16 -22.71 18.57 7.03
CA ALA A 16 -23.92 17.95 7.55
C ALA A 16 -24.88 18.98 8.16
N GLU A 17 -24.35 19.92 8.96
CA GLU A 17 -25.17 20.95 9.60
C GLU A 17 -25.63 22.03 8.60
N LEU A 18 -24.80 22.35 7.61
CA LEU A 18 -25.13 23.34 6.57
C LEU A 18 -26.23 22.83 5.63
N GLU A 19 -26.19 21.54 5.28
CA GLU A 19 -27.16 20.92 4.38
C GLU A 19 -28.36 20.31 5.14
N GLY A 20 -28.33 20.29 6.48
CA GLY A 20 -29.37 19.68 7.30
C GLY A 20 -29.48 18.16 7.11
N VAL A 21 -28.34 17.50 6.87
CA VAL A 21 -28.25 16.05 6.59
C VAL A 21 -27.48 15.32 7.70
N VAL A 22 -27.61 13.99 7.73
CA VAL A 22 -26.93 13.13 8.71
C VAL A 22 -25.50 12.82 8.26
N GLY A 23 -24.54 12.96 9.17
CA GLY A 23 -23.15 12.55 8.98
C GLY A 23 -22.89 11.11 9.43
N LEU A 24 -22.16 10.35 8.61
CA LEU A 24 -21.73 8.99 8.91
C LEU A 24 -20.21 8.89 8.86
N ARG A 25 -19.60 8.39 9.94
CA ARG A 25 -18.18 8.06 9.98
C ARG A 25 -17.99 6.55 9.81
N VAL A 26 -17.27 6.15 8.76
CA VAL A 26 -16.96 4.74 8.51
C VAL A 26 -15.55 4.41 9.02
N GLU A 27 -15.43 3.32 9.77
CA GLU A 27 -14.15 2.73 10.18
C GLU A 27 -14.08 1.27 9.74
N ASP A 28 -12.95 0.87 9.17
CA ASP A 28 -12.72 -0.51 8.79
C ASP A 28 -12.41 -1.38 10.01
N VAL A 29 -13.05 -2.54 10.12
CA VAL A 29 -12.71 -3.60 11.09
C VAL A 29 -12.33 -4.89 10.37
N PRO A 30 -11.49 -5.76 10.98
CA PRO A 30 -11.12 -7.02 10.36
C PRO A 30 -12.32 -7.92 10.08
N ILE A 31 -12.29 -8.61 8.94
CA ILE A 31 -13.24 -9.67 8.61
C ILE A 31 -13.33 -10.70 9.75
N GLY A 32 -14.55 -11.14 10.07
CA GLY A 32 -14.83 -12.00 11.22
C GLY A 32 -15.34 -11.25 12.46
N ARG A 33 -15.33 -9.91 12.45
CA ARG A 33 -16.21 -9.10 13.31
C ARG A 33 -17.51 -8.78 12.57
N PRO A 34 -18.67 -8.78 13.24
CA PRO A 34 -19.90 -8.29 12.62
C PRO A 34 -19.77 -6.79 12.32
N ASP A 35 -20.50 -6.31 11.32
CA ASP A 35 -20.71 -4.88 11.14
C ASP A 35 -21.42 -4.32 12.38
N GLU A 36 -20.92 -3.22 12.90
CA GLU A 36 -21.51 -2.54 14.06
C GLU A 36 -21.81 -1.09 13.67
N TRP A 37 -22.99 -0.60 14.03
CA TRP A 37 -23.34 0.79 13.84
C TRP A 37 -24.03 1.37 15.07
N GLY A 38 -23.92 2.68 15.25
CA GLY A 38 -24.54 3.38 16.36
C GLY A 38 -24.12 4.84 16.42
N LEU A 39 -24.42 5.50 17.53
CA LEU A 39 -23.95 6.86 17.79
C LEU A 39 -22.43 6.92 17.72
N ASP A 40 -21.89 7.93 17.06
CA ASP A 40 -20.45 8.10 17.01
C ASP A 40 -19.92 8.54 18.38
N PRO A 41 -19.07 7.75 19.07
CA PRO A 41 -18.43 8.20 20.31
C PRO A 41 -17.44 9.35 20.09
N GLY A 42 -17.13 9.68 18.84
CA GLY A 42 -16.07 10.61 18.46
C GLY A 42 -14.68 9.99 18.59
N ARG A 43 -13.70 10.65 17.98
CA ARG A 43 -12.31 10.21 17.95
C ARG A 43 -11.37 11.40 18.17
N ALA A 44 -10.32 11.18 18.95
CA ALA A 44 -9.23 12.12 19.06
C ALA A 44 -8.39 12.12 17.77
N GLY A 45 -8.08 13.30 17.26
CA GLY A 45 -7.19 13.54 16.15
C GLY A 45 -6.16 14.61 16.51
N VAL A 46 -5.14 14.75 15.67
CA VAL A 46 -4.12 15.79 15.79
C VAL A 46 -4.21 16.67 14.55
N MET A 47 -4.46 17.96 14.75
CA MET A 47 -4.42 18.96 13.68
C MET A 47 -2.99 19.50 13.52
N SER A 48 -2.66 20.04 12.35
CA SER A 48 -1.41 20.75 12.11
C SER A 48 -1.10 21.73 13.25
N GLY A 49 0.09 21.63 13.83
CA GLY A 49 0.48 22.36 15.04
C GLY A 49 0.27 21.58 16.35
N PHE A 50 0.13 20.25 16.30
CA PHE A 50 0.04 19.35 17.48
C PHE A 50 -1.13 19.63 18.43
N ARG A 51 -2.19 20.26 17.93
CA ARG A 51 -3.40 20.48 18.73
C ARG A 51 -4.26 19.24 18.71
N GLU A 52 -4.55 18.70 19.89
CA GLU A 52 -5.54 17.64 20.06
C GLU A 52 -6.94 18.18 19.74
N VAL A 53 -7.66 17.46 18.89
CA VAL A 53 -9.00 17.81 18.46
C VAL A 53 -9.89 16.58 18.52
N ARG A 54 -11.18 16.76 18.79
CA ARG A 54 -12.17 15.68 18.73
C ARG A 54 -12.99 15.83 17.46
N VAL A 55 -13.06 14.76 16.67
CA VAL A 55 -13.91 14.67 15.48
C VAL A 55 -15.03 13.69 15.78
N GLN A 56 -16.26 14.07 15.49
CA GLN A 56 -17.45 13.26 15.75
C GLN A 56 -18.50 13.54 14.67
N SER A 57 -19.13 12.49 14.18
CA SER A 57 -20.32 12.53 13.31
C SER A 57 -21.57 12.15 14.10
N ASP A 58 -22.73 12.09 13.46
CA ASP A 58 -23.97 11.63 14.11
C ASP A 58 -23.92 10.11 14.37
N LEU A 59 -23.50 9.36 13.34
CA LEU A 59 -23.40 7.91 13.38
C LEU A 59 -21.99 7.44 13.03
N ARG A 60 -21.65 6.26 13.55
CA ARG A 60 -20.46 5.51 13.18
C ARG A 60 -20.84 4.13 12.67
N LEU A 61 -20.23 3.72 11.56
CA LEU A 61 -20.28 2.36 11.02
C LEU A 61 -18.89 1.74 11.12
N LEU A 62 -18.78 0.61 11.83
CA LEU A 62 -17.67 -0.31 11.78
C LEU A 62 -17.96 -1.32 10.67
N ALA A 63 -17.30 -1.19 9.52
CA ALA A 63 -17.51 -2.06 8.38
C ALA A 63 -16.47 -3.17 8.37
N ALA A 64 -16.92 -4.42 8.44
CA ALA A 64 -16.09 -5.60 8.33
C ALA A 64 -15.65 -5.76 6.87
N VAL A 65 -14.57 -5.08 6.54
CA VAL A 65 -13.92 -5.24 5.25
C VAL A 65 -12.91 -6.37 5.36
N ALA A 66 -12.83 -7.19 4.32
CA ALA A 66 -11.56 -7.84 4.05
C ALA A 66 -10.56 -6.68 3.96
N LYS A 67 -9.60 -6.60 4.89
CA LYS A 67 -8.40 -5.80 4.65
C LYS A 67 -8.02 -6.11 3.20
N PRO A 68 -7.74 -5.12 2.33
CA PRO A 68 -7.04 -5.41 1.09
C PRO A 68 -5.93 -6.36 1.51
N GLY A 69 -6.04 -7.62 1.07
CA GLY A 69 -5.42 -8.73 1.80
C GLY A 69 -3.99 -8.33 2.09
N ALA A 70 -3.50 -8.56 3.31
CA ALA A 70 -2.06 -8.50 3.55
C ALA A 70 -1.45 -9.17 2.32
N LEU A 71 -0.77 -8.37 1.48
CA LEU A 71 -0.44 -8.76 0.10
C LEU A 71 0.07 -10.18 0.22
N PRO A 72 -0.53 -11.17 -0.49
CA PRO A 72 -0.25 -12.57 -0.23
C PRO A 72 1.26 -12.72 -0.09
N ASP A 73 1.69 -13.26 1.06
CA ASP A 73 3.08 -13.16 1.50
C ASP A 73 4.00 -13.56 0.33
N LEU A 74 5.09 -12.83 0.11
CA LEU A 74 5.95 -13.00 -1.07
C LEU A 74 6.30 -14.46 -1.40
N PRO A 75 6.55 -15.35 -0.41
CA PRO A 75 6.73 -16.79 -0.65
C PRO A 75 5.52 -17.49 -1.27
N THR A 76 4.30 -17.07 -0.90
CA THR A 76 3.02 -17.59 -1.41
C THR A 76 2.74 -17.12 -2.84
N CYS A 77 3.27 -15.97 -3.22
CA CYS A 77 3.13 -15.42 -4.57
C CYS A 77 4.21 -15.92 -5.53
N LEU A 78 5.45 -16.01 -5.07
CA LEU A 78 6.60 -16.46 -5.85
C LEU A 78 6.83 -17.96 -5.65
N ARG A 79 5.80 -18.79 -5.90
CA ARG A 79 5.83 -20.24 -5.63
C ARG A 79 6.83 -20.99 -6.49
N HIS A 80 7.04 -20.53 -7.73
CA HIS A 80 7.87 -21.21 -8.70
C HIS A 80 9.24 -20.55 -8.80
N VAL A 81 10.29 -21.36 -8.79
CA VAL A 81 11.65 -20.94 -9.17
C VAL A 81 11.61 -20.15 -10.49
N GLY A 82 12.35 -19.05 -10.56
CA GLY A 82 12.34 -18.13 -11.70
C GLY A 82 11.18 -17.15 -11.71
N SER A 83 10.27 -17.18 -10.73
CA SER A 83 9.26 -16.12 -10.56
C SER A 83 9.89 -14.88 -9.93
N PHE A 84 9.46 -13.69 -10.37
CA PHE A 84 9.87 -12.43 -9.76
C PHE A 84 8.76 -11.38 -9.76
N THR A 85 8.94 -10.35 -8.92
CA THR A 85 8.05 -9.20 -8.78
C THR A 85 8.84 -7.98 -8.31
N PHE A 86 8.20 -6.81 -8.27
CA PHE A 86 8.76 -5.60 -7.68
C PHE A 86 8.02 -5.26 -6.39
N LYS A 87 8.77 -4.89 -5.35
CA LYS A 87 8.19 -4.45 -4.07
C LYS A 87 8.94 -3.25 -3.52
N ASP A 88 8.16 -2.31 -3.00
CA ASP A 88 8.69 -1.22 -2.18
C ASP A 88 8.88 -1.73 -0.75
N PHE A 89 10.07 -1.50 -0.20
CA PHE A 89 10.38 -1.66 1.21
C PHE A 89 10.98 -0.35 1.71
N ASP A 90 10.30 0.32 2.63
CA ASP A 90 10.73 1.59 3.22
C ASP A 90 11.14 2.67 2.19
N GLY A 91 10.39 2.77 1.08
CA GLY A 91 10.64 3.75 0.01
C GLY A 91 11.77 3.36 -0.95
N GLN A 92 12.28 2.14 -0.85
CA GLN A 92 13.26 1.57 -1.78
C GLN A 92 12.61 0.46 -2.60
N LEU A 93 12.81 0.50 -3.92
CA LEU A 93 12.24 -0.50 -4.83
C LEU A 93 13.18 -1.70 -4.98
N TYR A 94 12.66 -2.90 -4.76
CA TYR A 94 13.39 -4.15 -4.88
C TYR A 94 12.81 -5.05 -5.97
N LEU A 95 13.69 -5.69 -6.72
CA LEU A 95 13.39 -6.92 -7.44
C LEU A 95 13.44 -8.08 -6.46
N VAL A 96 12.32 -8.76 -6.26
CA VAL A 96 12.24 -9.96 -5.45
C VAL A 96 12.02 -11.15 -6.37
N HIS A 97 12.88 -12.16 -6.29
CA HIS A 97 12.74 -13.37 -7.10
C HIS A 97 12.94 -14.65 -6.29
N ARG A 98 12.36 -15.75 -6.78
CA ARG A 98 12.58 -17.10 -6.26
C ARG A 98 13.77 -17.74 -6.96
N SER A 99 14.88 -17.90 -6.24
CA SER A 99 16.11 -18.54 -6.72
C SER A 99 15.94 -20.05 -6.91
N ASN A 100 16.91 -20.70 -7.57
CA ASN A 100 16.91 -22.14 -7.85
C ASN A 100 16.91 -23.04 -6.61
N ASP A 101 17.49 -22.57 -5.51
CA ASP A 101 17.46 -23.20 -4.19
C ASP A 101 16.13 -22.97 -3.45
N GLY A 102 15.18 -22.25 -4.07
CA GLY A 102 13.91 -21.90 -3.46
C GLY A 102 14.03 -20.80 -2.40
N SER A 103 15.14 -20.10 -2.27
CA SER A 103 15.20 -18.91 -1.43
C SER A 103 14.57 -17.71 -2.14
N LEU A 104 14.02 -16.76 -1.38
CA LEU A 104 13.67 -15.46 -1.91
C LEU A 104 14.90 -14.55 -1.85
N VAL A 105 15.22 -13.93 -2.98
CA VAL A 105 16.35 -13.02 -3.05
C VAL A 105 15.90 -11.64 -3.50
N TYR A 106 16.33 -10.66 -2.73
CA TYR A 106 15.99 -9.26 -2.85
C TYR A 106 17.17 -8.53 -3.47
N SER A 107 16.92 -7.79 -4.55
CA SER A 107 17.90 -6.92 -5.19
C SER A 107 17.35 -5.52 -5.25
N LEU A 108 18.07 -4.58 -4.67
CA LEU A 108 17.75 -3.17 -4.80
C LEU A 108 17.79 -2.78 -6.28
N ILE A 109 16.77 -2.03 -6.71
CA ILE A 109 16.74 -1.37 -8.01
C ILE A 109 17.29 0.03 -7.80
N HIS A 110 18.43 0.29 -8.42
CA HIS A 110 19.06 1.59 -8.37
C HIS A 110 18.48 2.47 -9.48
N HIS A 111 18.30 3.75 -9.15
CA HIS A 111 17.88 4.78 -10.08
C HIS A 111 19.07 5.71 -10.36
N GLU A 112 19.39 5.92 -11.64
CA GLU A 112 20.43 6.83 -12.13
C GLU A 112 19.79 7.76 -13.17
N GLY A 113 19.22 8.87 -12.68
CA GLY A 113 18.34 9.71 -13.50
C GLY A 113 17.07 8.96 -13.89
N GLU A 114 16.77 8.91 -15.18
CA GLU A 114 15.65 8.14 -15.74
C GLU A 114 15.96 6.64 -15.87
N GLN A 115 17.22 6.24 -15.72
CA GLN A 115 17.64 4.86 -15.93
C GLN A 115 17.58 4.04 -14.64
N VAL A 116 17.35 2.74 -14.79
CA VAL A 116 17.35 1.76 -13.71
C VAL A 116 18.40 0.67 -13.94
N PHE A 117 18.98 0.15 -12.85
CA PHE A 117 19.86 -1.02 -12.90
C PHE A 117 19.78 -1.85 -11.61
N ILE A 118 20.27 -3.09 -11.67
CA ILE A 118 20.38 -3.99 -10.51
C ILE A 118 21.79 -4.54 -10.38
N GLU A 119 22.20 -4.81 -9.14
CA GLU A 119 23.47 -5.48 -8.85
C GLU A 119 23.27 -6.98 -8.66
N ARG A 120 23.41 -7.74 -9.74
CA ARG A 120 23.34 -9.21 -9.75
C ARG A 120 24.55 -9.89 -10.41
N PRO A 121 25.69 -10.07 -9.71
CA PRO A 121 26.86 -10.74 -10.30
C PRO A 121 26.56 -12.14 -10.87
N GLY A 122 25.61 -12.86 -10.26
CA GLY A 122 25.13 -14.16 -10.75
C GLY A 122 24.34 -14.11 -12.07
N TRP A 123 23.94 -12.92 -12.54
CA TRP A 123 23.31 -12.67 -13.85
C TRP A 123 24.15 -11.67 -14.65
N PRO A 124 25.31 -12.08 -15.21
CA PRO A 124 26.25 -11.18 -15.87
C PRO A 124 25.65 -10.37 -17.03
N TRP A 125 24.58 -10.89 -17.65
CA TRP A 125 23.88 -10.27 -18.78
C TRP A 125 23.04 -9.03 -18.41
N ILE A 126 22.76 -8.81 -17.12
CA ILE A 126 22.00 -7.64 -16.63
C ILE A 126 22.67 -6.92 -15.44
N HIS A 127 23.69 -7.51 -14.82
CA HIS A 127 24.45 -6.88 -13.74
C HIS A 127 24.95 -5.48 -14.14
N GLN A 128 24.54 -4.44 -13.38
CA GLN A 128 24.93 -3.03 -13.60
C GLN A 128 24.66 -2.50 -15.02
N ARG A 129 23.80 -3.17 -15.78
CA ARG A 129 23.35 -2.71 -17.10
C ARG A 129 22.22 -1.70 -16.91
N ARG A 130 22.38 -0.52 -17.48
CA ARG A 130 21.38 0.56 -17.42
C ARG A 130 20.27 0.28 -18.42
N LEU A 131 19.04 0.41 -17.94
CA LEU A 131 17.81 0.25 -18.71
C LEU A 131 16.96 1.51 -18.55
N TRP A 132 16.09 1.83 -19.51
CA TRP A 132 15.37 3.11 -19.49
C TRP A 132 14.24 3.16 -18.47
N ASN A 133 13.74 2.02 -18.02
CA ASN A 133 12.65 1.93 -17.05
C ASN A 133 12.48 0.48 -16.56
N LEU A 134 11.53 0.28 -15.65
CA LEU A 134 11.20 -1.04 -15.12
C LEU A 134 10.60 -1.99 -16.18
N ALA A 135 9.94 -1.49 -17.23
CA ALA A 135 9.39 -2.35 -18.27
C ALA A 135 10.50 -3.03 -19.09
N ASP A 136 11.56 -2.28 -19.42
CA ASP A 136 12.77 -2.83 -20.05
C ASP A 136 13.43 -3.90 -19.17
N LEU A 137 13.43 -3.68 -17.84
CA LEU A 137 13.93 -4.65 -16.87
C LEU A 137 13.08 -5.93 -16.88
N VAL A 138 11.75 -5.83 -16.92
CA VAL A 138 10.85 -6.99 -17.04
C VAL A 138 11.09 -7.75 -18.34
N VAL A 139 11.24 -7.05 -19.46
CA VAL A 139 11.49 -7.65 -20.78
C VAL A 139 12.82 -8.40 -20.76
N ALA A 140 13.89 -7.79 -20.24
CA ALA A 140 15.21 -8.41 -20.15
C ALA A 140 15.18 -9.68 -19.27
N LEU A 141 14.53 -9.62 -18.11
CA LEU A 141 14.39 -10.77 -17.20
C LEU A 141 13.57 -11.91 -17.83
N SER A 142 12.48 -11.55 -18.51
CA SER A 142 11.59 -12.52 -19.15
C SER A 142 12.26 -13.23 -20.32
N ALA A 143 13.10 -12.52 -21.09
CA ALA A 143 13.90 -13.10 -22.17
C ALA A 143 14.88 -14.18 -21.68
N HIS A 144 15.25 -14.14 -20.38
CA HIS A 144 16.11 -15.13 -19.74
C HIS A 144 15.35 -16.12 -18.85
N GLY A 145 14.05 -16.29 -19.09
CA GLY A 145 13.24 -17.36 -18.50
C GLY A 145 12.65 -17.06 -17.13
N LEU A 146 12.82 -15.83 -16.62
CA LEU A 146 12.10 -15.40 -15.42
C LEU A 146 10.64 -15.04 -15.76
N LYS A 147 9.74 -15.21 -14.80
CA LYS A 147 8.31 -14.91 -14.97
C LYS A 147 7.87 -13.81 -14.01
N TYR A 148 7.41 -12.70 -14.58
CA TYR A 148 6.90 -11.57 -13.80
C TYR A 148 5.51 -11.86 -13.24
N HIS A 149 5.29 -11.51 -11.98
CA HIS A 149 3.98 -11.55 -11.32
C HIS A 149 3.65 -10.19 -10.73
N VAL A 150 2.46 -9.68 -11.03
CA VAL A 150 1.92 -8.46 -10.43
C VAL A 150 1.29 -8.82 -9.10
N LEU A 151 1.73 -8.18 -8.01
CA LEU A 151 1.31 -8.45 -6.63
C LEU A 151 0.72 -7.22 -5.94
#